data_AF-A0A069E6B6-F1
#
_entry.id   AF-A0A069E6B6-F1
#
_cell.length_a   1.000
_cell.length_b   1.000
_cell.length_c   1.000
_cell.angle_alpha   90.00
_cell.angle_beta   90.00
_cell.angle_gamma   90.00
#
_symmetry.space_group_name_H-M   'P 1'
#
loop_
_entity.id
_entity.type
_entity.pdbx_description
1 polymer ?
#
loop_
_entity_poly.entity_id
_entity_poly.type
_entity_poly.pdbx_seq_one_letter_code
_entity_poly.pdbx_strand_id
1 'polypeptide(L)'
;MKTIRGALTAGLLALATVSAHAEAEPEPPPRETGWNIAPFQPHLTRNDAPELCQPFAAAWTDLFGAAGRLDSADLDLSAIPHEAVFAFPETVRSGRAARTQTLYGQTFEARHDLDGDGDEEVLFVVSYDRGWRYRGAGLYLFDTVADFEAMQAQYPERYGEISFTYNWNELAAEVTGGPVASFGRLHRVQLFLHEGVLYTVSDGRGVSRGQQSKRESVRRIWPAEEAETVCELQIRPGPEQFEPFISASPFYQALKAMYAGPGANQGGRCHANRGWVGVPPDAILPDLFHRPQAWPEPNGRFEPEEERQDDVAREVRPLSWGTSDPSGWQTYLSLKADQPEFLRRMEEYYAERFAMPPEQAKAEALQAWRALVDRVFYSRNNDMALAVLVPPFYIAHPTSDPVDFDWDAPLDEILDEVIAGVRNSAAPLWQSGPVNGAAIAAAIYVNRPTEEIRELYNLVLPAAGPPATEREQKRQWYAKRALHVAILPAAVTRPDVLAMLLSEGAPPDDATNSFRKTALMYAAQENQPDSARLLLAAGADVNQTTDDSPYQTGFLTCVELQRDHRTALMYAAENASEELISLMLDAGADPAAEDTEGNSASWYLARNTKLADEARSRLETRLAVE
;
A
#
# COMPACT_ATOMS: atom_id res chain seq x y z
N MET A 1 -33.93 69.36 -27.35
CA MET A 1 -34.75 70.45 -26.76
C MET A 1 -36.16 69.94 -26.54
N LYS A 2 -36.74 70.20 -25.35
CA LYS A 2 -38.18 70.01 -24.96
C LYS A 2 -38.74 68.57 -25.11
N THR A 3 -38.99 67.75 -24.09
CA THR A 3 -39.82 67.86 -22.84
C THR A 3 -41.31 68.10 -23.06
N ILE A 4 -42.19 67.21 -22.53
CA ILE A 4 -43.10 67.47 -21.37
C ILE A 4 -44.05 66.26 -21.09
N ARG A 5 -44.09 65.81 -19.82
CA ARG A 5 -45.19 65.30 -18.93
C ARG A 5 -46.39 64.54 -19.56
N GLY A 6 -46.93 63.43 -19.02
CA GLY A 6 -47.35 63.14 -17.62
C GLY A 6 -48.90 62.95 -17.60
N ALA A 7 -49.59 62.23 -16.70
CA ALA A 7 -49.26 61.61 -15.41
C ALA A 7 -50.40 60.65 -14.93
N LEU A 8 -50.13 59.78 -13.92
CA LEU A 8 -50.99 59.29 -12.78
C LEU A 8 -52.44 58.75 -13.07
N THR A 9 -53.06 57.76 -12.42
CA THR A 9 -52.99 57.01 -11.12
C THR A 9 -53.97 55.78 -11.24
N ALA A 10 -54.09 54.75 -10.38
CA ALA A 10 -53.32 54.10 -9.31
C ALA A 10 -54.06 52.81 -8.81
N GLY A 11 -53.39 51.92 -8.06
CA GLY A 11 -53.98 50.77 -7.31
C GLY A 11 -53.80 49.38 -7.96
N LEU A 12 -53.56 48.29 -7.24
CA LEU A 12 -53.35 48.08 -5.79
C LEU A 12 -52.55 46.77 -5.55
N LEU A 13 -51.93 46.61 -4.37
CA LEU A 13 -51.00 45.51 -4.04
C LEU A 13 -51.61 44.10 -4.07
N ALA A 14 -50.79 43.13 -4.50
CA ALA A 14 -50.67 41.82 -3.85
C ALA A 14 -49.22 41.31 -4.01
N LEU A 15 -48.50 41.17 -2.90
CA LEU A 15 -47.18 40.53 -2.84
C LEU A 15 -47.37 39.01 -2.70
N ALA A 16 -46.74 38.24 -3.58
CA ALA A 16 -46.57 36.80 -3.42
C ALA A 16 -45.12 36.43 -3.74
N THR A 17 -44.38 36.00 -2.72
CA THR A 17 -43.06 35.37 -2.85
C THR A 17 -43.23 33.92 -3.27
N VAL A 18 -42.50 33.45 -4.29
CA VAL A 18 -42.11 32.03 -4.43
C VAL A 18 -40.89 31.89 -5.36
N SER A 19 -39.88 31.19 -4.83
CA SER A 19 -38.86 30.36 -5.47
C SER A 19 -38.28 30.73 -6.84
N ALA A 20 -36.98 31.09 -6.84
CA ALA A 20 -36.08 30.78 -7.95
C ALA A 20 -35.40 29.43 -7.67
N HIS A 21 -35.76 28.38 -8.40
CA HIS A 21 -34.88 27.21 -8.56
C HIS A 21 -33.91 27.54 -9.69
N ALA A 22 -32.61 27.49 -9.42
CA ALA A 22 -31.61 27.44 -10.48
C ALA A 22 -31.55 25.98 -10.96
N GLU A 23 -32.11 25.71 -12.14
CA GLU A 23 -31.88 24.44 -12.82
C GLU A 23 -30.40 24.39 -13.24
N ALA A 24 -29.68 23.36 -12.80
CA ALA A 24 -28.31 23.13 -13.24
C ALA A 24 -28.29 22.79 -14.73
N GLU A 25 -27.31 23.32 -15.47
CA GLU A 25 -27.12 22.93 -16.88
C GLU A 25 -26.83 21.42 -16.97
N PRO A 26 -27.37 20.70 -17.98
CA PRO A 26 -27.13 19.29 -18.14
C PRO A 26 -25.66 19.03 -18.46
N GLU A 27 -25.03 18.08 -17.74
CA GLU A 27 -23.64 17.69 -18.02
C GLU A 27 -23.44 17.34 -19.51
N PRO A 28 -22.33 17.75 -20.13
CA PRO A 28 -22.02 17.35 -21.50
C PRO A 28 -21.89 15.82 -21.59
N PRO A 29 -22.31 15.20 -22.71
CA PRO A 29 -22.24 13.74 -22.84
C PRO A 29 -20.79 13.26 -22.68
N PRO A 30 -20.55 12.20 -21.88
CA PRO A 30 -19.19 11.78 -21.56
C PRO A 30 -18.46 11.32 -22.82
N ARG A 31 -17.21 11.77 -22.98
CA ARG A 31 -16.29 11.18 -23.95
C ARG A 31 -16.05 9.72 -23.55
N GLU A 32 -15.92 8.82 -24.53
CA GLU A 32 -15.70 7.37 -24.35
C GLU A 32 -14.28 7.03 -23.82
N THR A 33 -13.81 7.71 -22.78
CA THR A 33 -12.45 7.53 -22.25
C THR A 33 -12.33 6.32 -21.32
N GLY A 34 -13.45 5.84 -20.77
CA GLY A 34 -13.51 4.84 -19.71
C GLY A 34 -13.36 5.40 -18.30
N TRP A 35 -13.16 6.71 -18.13
CA TRP A 35 -12.88 7.37 -16.84
C TRP A 35 -14.04 8.30 -16.43
N ASN A 36 -15.29 7.92 -16.74
CA ASN A 36 -16.49 8.68 -16.40
C ASN A 36 -16.92 8.46 -14.93
N ILE A 37 -16.02 8.77 -14.00
CA ILE A 37 -16.29 8.72 -12.55
C ILE A 37 -16.75 10.11 -12.12
N ALA A 38 -17.98 10.24 -11.64
CA ALA A 38 -18.49 11.49 -11.07
C ALA A 38 -17.71 11.86 -9.80
N PRO A 39 -17.38 13.14 -9.56
CA PRO A 39 -16.74 13.56 -8.33
C PRO A 39 -17.64 13.25 -7.13
N PHE A 40 -17.07 12.71 -6.06
CA PHE A 40 -17.80 12.40 -4.83
C PHE A 40 -17.82 13.63 -3.92
N GLN A 41 -18.96 13.87 -3.28
CA GLN A 41 -19.11 14.89 -2.24
C GLN A 41 -19.61 14.25 -0.94
N PRO A 42 -19.06 14.64 0.23
CA PRO A 42 -19.57 14.18 1.51
C PRO A 42 -21.05 14.49 1.68
N HIS A 43 -21.83 13.53 2.17
CA HIS A 43 -23.26 13.70 2.40
C HIS A 43 -23.75 12.88 3.58
N LEU A 44 -24.78 13.39 4.27
CA LEU A 44 -25.35 12.74 5.45
C LEU A 44 -26.15 11.49 5.04
N THR A 45 -25.83 10.36 5.67
CA THR A 45 -26.60 9.11 5.61
C THR A 45 -27.50 8.93 6.84
N ARG A 46 -27.17 9.58 7.96
CA ARG A 46 -27.99 9.67 9.17
C ARG A 46 -27.93 11.10 9.74
N ASN A 47 -29.08 11.61 10.19
CA ASN A 47 -29.26 13.00 10.61
C ASN A 47 -30.34 13.07 11.70
N ASP A 48 -30.01 12.61 12.90
CA ASP A 48 -30.98 12.49 13.99
C ASP A 48 -31.02 13.77 14.86
N ALA A 49 -29.98 14.60 14.81
CA ALA A 49 -29.84 15.90 15.48
C ALA A 49 -29.38 16.97 14.47
N PRO A 50 -30.28 17.58 13.68
CA PRO A 50 -29.92 18.49 12.58
C PRO A 50 -29.02 19.66 12.98
N GLU A 51 -29.21 20.21 14.18
CA GLU A 51 -28.42 21.25 14.81
C GLU A 51 -26.93 20.87 15.00
N LEU A 52 -26.62 19.59 15.20
CA LEU A 52 -25.25 19.06 15.26
C LEU A 52 -24.78 18.56 13.89
N CYS A 53 -25.64 17.83 13.17
CA CYS A 53 -25.26 17.13 11.94
C CYS A 53 -25.03 18.06 10.76
N GLN A 54 -25.74 19.20 10.65
CA GLN A 54 -25.53 20.14 9.55
C GLN A 54 -24.19 20.88 9.66
N PRO A 55 -23.79 21.45 10.82
CA PRO A 55 -22.45 22.01 10.98
C PRO A 55 -21.34 20.96 10.87
N PHE A 56 -21.55 19.73 11.37
CA PHE A 56 -20.61 18.62 11.19
C PHE A 56 -20.41 18.26 9.70
N ALA A 57 -21.48 18.18 8.92
CA ALA A 57 -21.41 17.94 7.48
C ALA A 57 -20.74 19.09 6.72
N ALA A 58 -20.97 20.33 7.14
CA ALA A 58 -20.28 21.50 6.60
C ALA A 58 -18.77 21.45 6.90
N ALA A 59 -18.37 21.22 8.15
CA ALA A 59 -16.97 21.08 8.56
C ALA A 59 -16.24 19.97 7.79
N TRP A 60 -16.91 18.83 7.54
CA TRP A 60 -16.37 17.79 6.66
C TRP A 60 -16.30 18.20 5.19
N THR A 61 -17.26 18.97 4.69
CA THR A 61 -17.26 19.47 3.30
C THR A 61 -16.11 20.47 3.10
N ASP A 62 -15.90 21.38 4.06
CA ASP A 62 -14.79 22.33 4.06
C ASP A 62 -13.44 21.61 4.19
N LEU A 63 -13.32 20.66 5.12
CA LEU A 63 -12.13 19.81 5.23
C LEU A 63 -11.91 18.97 3.95
N PHE A 64 -12.97 18.52 3.28
CA PHE A 64 -12.87 17.78 2.02
C PHE A 64 -12.40 18.69 0.86
N GLY A 65 -12.86 19.93 0.82
CA GLY A 65 -12.41 20.95 -0.14
C GLY A 65 -11.00 21.48 0.12
N ALA A 66 -10.55 21.48 1.38
CA ALA A 66 -9.23 21.97 1.77
C ALA A 66 -8.07 21.14 1.18
N ALA A 67 -6.88 21.73 1.13
CA ALA A 67 -5.64 21.02 0.84
C ALA A 67 -5.15 20.23 2.07
N GLY A 68 -4.53 19.08 1.85
CA GLY A 68 -4.01 18.22 2.92
C GLY A 68 -4.94 17.07 3.31
N ARG A 69 -4.49 16.23 4.24
CA ARG A 69 -5.06 14.91 4.55
C ARG A 69 -6.54 14.94 4.98
N LEU A 70 -7.22 13.80 4.81
CA LEU A 70 -8.55 13.54 5.39
C LEU A 70 -8.35 12.86 6.77
N ASP A 71 -8.57 13.60 7.86
CA ASP A 71 -8.61 13.06 9.22
C ASP A 71 -9.67 13.78 10.03
N SER A 72 -10.47 13.03 10.80
CA SER A 72 -11.41 13.60 11.77
C SER A 72 -10.70 14.50 12.77
N ALA A 73 -9.46 14.18 13.13
CA ALA A 73 -8.60 14.99 14.01
C ALA A 73 -8.36 16.44 13.54
N ASP A 74 -8.51 16.70 12.24
CA ASP A 74 -8.29 18.00 11.61
C ASP A 74 -9.61 18.78 11.37
N LEU A 75 -10.76 18.27 11.84
CA LEU A 75 -12.04 18.96 11.77
C LEU A 75 -12.07 20.23 12.63
N ASP A 76 -12.55 21.31 12.03
CA ASP A 76 -12.97 22.50 12.75
C ASP A 76 -14.37 22.30 13.35
N LEU A 77 -14.43 22.19 14.68
CA LEU A 77 -15.68 22.02 15.43
C LEU A 77 -16.29 23.36 15.87
N SER A 78 -15.67 24.50 15.54
CA SER A 78 -16.10 25.84 16.01
C SER A 78 -17.50 26.25 15.55
N ALA A 79 -17.98 25.70 14.43
CA ALA A 79 -19.32 25.93 13.91
C ALA A 79 -20.39 24.98 14.49
N ILE A 80 -20.00 23.90 15.18
CA ILE A 80 -20.91 22.99 15.88
C ILE A 80 -21.30 23.64 17.22
N PRO A 81 -22.59 23.67 17.61
CA PRO A 81 -22.97 24.10 18.95
C PRO A 81 -22.26 23.27 20.04
N HIS A 82 -21.57 23.93 20.97
CA HIS A 82 -20.90 23.30 22.10
C HIS A 82 -20.69 24.28 23.27
N GLU A 83 -20.62 23.76 24.49
CA GLU A 83 -20.18 24.50 25.67
C GLU A 83 -18.66 24.36 25.90
N ALA A 84 -18.10 23.19 25.58
CA ALA A 84 -16.68 22.86 25.73
C ALA A 84 -16.18 21.91 24.63
N VAL A 85 -14.88 21.95 24.33
CA VAL A 85 -14.20 21.04 23.39
C VAL A 85 -12.93 20.49 24.06
N PHE A 86 -12.72 19.19 23.94
CA PHE A 86 -11.57 18.47 24.48
C PHE A 86 -10.81 17.76 23.36
N ALA A 87 -9.49 17.90 23.31
CA ALA A 87 -8.65 17.35 22.24
C ALA A 87 -7.39 16.68 22.80
N PHE A 88 -7.25 15.37 22.59
CA PHE A 88 -6.16 14.57 23.15
C PHE A 88 -5.37 13.87 22.05
N PRO A 89 -4.06 14.14 21.85
CA PRO A 89 -3.25 15.16 22.53
C PRO A 89 -3.58 16.60 22.06
N GLU A 90 -3.38 17.56 22.96
CA GLU A 90 -3.28 18.99 22.63
C GLU A 90 -2.01 19.25 21.78
N THR A 91 -2.12 19.19 20.46
CA THR A 91 -0.93 19.35 19.61
C THR A 91 -0.50 20.81 19.48
N VAL A 92 0.71 21.12 19.90
CA VAL A 92 1.45 22.29 19.37
C VAL A 92 2.13 21.86 18.08
N ARG A 93 1.73 22.43 16.93
CA ARG A 93 2.31 22.07 15.61
C ARG A 93 3.66 22.77 15.39
N SER A 94 4.77 22.13 15.74
CA SER A 94 6.10 22.50 15.24
C SER A 94 7.08 21.33 15.12
N GLY A 95 7.58 21.10 13.89
CA GLY A 95 8.69 20.22 13.56
C GLY A 95 8.48 18.70 13.71
N ARG A 96 9.55 17.93 13.48
CA ARG A 96 9.60 16.44 13.50
C ARG A 96 8.92 15.80 14.73
N ALA A 97 8.82 16.50 15.86
CA ALA A 97 8.14 16.02 17.08
C ALA A 97 6.63 15.81 16.92
N ALA A 98 5.96 16.53 16.01
CA ALA A 98 4.52 16.37 15.76
C ALA A 98 4.17 14.97 15.22
N ARG A 99 5.13 14.26 14.62
CA ARG A 99 4.95 12.96 13.95
C ARG A 99 4.90 11.76 14.89
N THR A 100 5.12 11.97 16.19
CA THR A 100 5.13 10.92 17.22
C THR A 100 4.14 11.14 18.36
N GLN A 101 3.32 12.21 18.31
CA GLN A 101 2.19 12.43 19.22
C GLN A 101 0.98 11.57 18.81
N THR A 102 1.18 10.25 18.79
CA THR A 102 0.11 9.24 18.79
C THR A 102 -0.25 8.90 20.22
N LEU A 103 -1.49 8.47 20.49
CA LEU A 103 -1.89 7.95 21.80
C LEU A 103 -1.05 6.74 22.27
N TYR A 104 -0.32 6.04 21.37
CA TYR A 104 0.52 4.88 21.68
C TYR A 104 1.45 5.11 22.89
N GLY A 105 1.28 4.29 23.94
CA GLY A 105 2.05 4.37 25.18
C GLY A 105 1.75 5.60 26.05
N GLN A 106 0.61 6.28 25.85
CA GLN A 106 0.28 7.54 26.51
C GLN A 106 -1.09 7.49 27.22
N THR A 107 -1.25 8.41 28.17
CA THR A 107 -2.48 8.68 28.92
C THR A 107 -2.72 10.18 28.96
N PHE A 108 -3.99 10.60 28.90
CA PHE A 108 -4.39 12.00 28.98
C PHE A 108 -5.57 12.16 29.93
N GLU A 109 -5.62 13.29 30.62
CA GLU A 109 -6.74 13.67 31.49
C GLU A 109 -7.22 15.08 31.16
N ALA A 110 -8.52 15.32 31.28
CA ALA A 110 -9.11 16.65 31.46
C ALA A 110 -10.15 16.60 32.58
N ARG A 111 -10.32 17.71 33.27
CA ARG A 111 -11.33 17.90 34.33
C ARG A 111 -12.36 18.92 33.85
N HIS A 112 -13.63 18.65 34.06
CA HIS A 112 -14.73 19.55 33.67
C HIS A 112 -15.99 19.20 34.46
N ASP A 113 -16.81 20.21 34.74
CA ASP A 113 -18.19 20.07 35.22
C ASP A 113 -19.07 19.77 33.98
N LEU A 114 -19.38 18.49 33.75
CA LEU A 114 -20.09 18.02 32.55
C LEU A 114 -21.61 18.09 32.69
N ASP A 115 -22.13 17.97 33.92
CA ASP A 115 -23.56 17.90 34.20
C ASP A 115 -24.16 19.21 34.74
N GLY A 116 -23.31 20.15 35.19
CA GLY A 116 -23.67 21.47 35.67
C GLY A 116 -23.98 21.55 37.16
N ASP A 117 -23.68 20.51 37.96
CA ASP A 117 -23.88 20.52 39.41
C ASP A 117 -22.80 21.29 40.20
N GLY A 118 -21.63 21.49 39.59
CA GLY A 118 -20.52 22.28 40.11
C GLY A 118 -19.35 21.48 40.70
N ASP A 119 -19.43 20.15 40.75
CA ASP A 119 -18.27 19.26 40.94
C ASP A 119 -17.61 18.94 39.57
N GLU A 120 -16.37 18.42 39.56
CA GLU A 120 -15.65 18.09 38.30
C GLU A 120 -15.57 16.57 38.07
N GLU A 121 -16.03 16.10 36.91
CA GLU A 121 -15.68 14.78 36.39
C GLU A 121 -14.30 14.77 35.72
N VAL A 122 -13.71 13.57 35.61
CA VAL A 122 -12.43 13.36 34.91
C VAL A 122 -12.61 12.54 33.65
N LEU A 123 -12.30 13.14 32.50
CA LEU A 123 -12.20 12.49 31.20
C LEU A 123 -10.78 11.90 31.07
N PHE A 124 -10.64 10.58 31.15
CA PHE A 124 -9.34 9.89 31.11
C PHE A 124 -9.20 9.03 29.86
N VAL A 125 -8.27 9.40 28.96
CA VAL A 125 -7.98 8.67 27.72
C VAL A 125 -6.72 7.83 27.89
N VAL A 126 -6.82 6.53 27.65
CA VAL A 126 -5.72 5.55 27.81
C VAL A 126 -5.56 4.75 26.51
N SER A 127 -4.33 4.55 26.02
CA SER A 127 -4.12 3.69 24.87
C SER A 127 -4.19 2.19 25.17
N TYR A 128 -4.71 1.43 24.20
CA TYR A 128 -4.70 -0.02 24.17
C TYR A 128 -3.49 -0.55 23.41
N ASP A 129 -2.40 -0.82 24.13
CA ASP A 129 -1.16 -1.32 23.55
C ASP A 129 -0.91 -2.80 23.88
N ARG A 130 -0.29 -3.52 22.94
CA ARG A 130 0.28 -4.85 23.23
C ARG A 130 1.69 -4.95 22.68
N GLY A 131 2.68 -4.76 23.55
CA GLY A 131 4.08 -4.60 23.15
C GLY A 131 4.23 -3.42 22.20
N TRP A 132 4.96 -3.60 21.10
CA TRP A 132 5.19 -2.57 20.07
C TRP A 132 3.97 -2.22 19.18
N ARG A 133 2.77 -2.69 19.53
CA ARG A 133 1.56 -2.55 18.69
C ARG A 133 0.44 -1.79 19.39
N TYR A 134 0.26 -0.55 18.95
CA TYR A 134 -0.96 0.26 19.16
C TYR A 134 -2.19 -0.47 18.59
N ARG A 135 -3.29 -0.52 19.37
CA ARG A 135 -4.60 -1.04 18.92
C ARG A 135 -5.72 -0.01 18.95
N GLY A 136 -5.57 1.03 19.75
CA GLY A 136 -6.52 2.14 19.86
C GLY A 136 -6.50 2.78 21.24
N ALA A 137 -7.61 3.36 21.69
CA ALA A 137 -7.70 3.97 23.02
C ALA A 137 -9.09 3.77 23.64
N GLY A 138 -9.15 3.77 24.98
CA GLY A 138 -10.38 3.85 25.76
C GLY A 138 -10.50 5.25 26.37
N LEU A 139 -11.70 5.80 26.38
CA LEU A 139 -12.09 6.93 27.23
C LEU A 139 -12.87 6.36 28.41
N TYR A 140 -12.39 6.69 29.60
CA TYR A 140 -13.01 6.42 30.87
C TYR A 140 -13.52 7.75 31.45
N LEU A 141 -14.66 7.71 32.12
CA LEU A 141 -15.22 8.87 32.81
C LEU A 141 -15.29 8.54 34.30
N PHE A 142 -14.73 9.41 35.14
CA PHE A 142 -14.80 9.29 36.59
C PHE A 142 -15.77 10.34 37.12
N ASP A 143 -16.79 9.90 37.85
CA ASP A 143 -17.82 10.75 38.46
C ASP A 143 -17.24 11.80 39.43
N THR A 144 -16.03 11.54 40.00
CA THR A 144 -15.33 12.53 40.81
C THR A 144 -13.82 12.53 40.56
N VAL A 145 -13.20 13.71 40.72
CA VAL A 145 -11.75 13.87 40.87
C VAL A 145 -11.15 12.95 41.95
N ALA A 146 -11.87 12.74 43.07
CA ALA A 146 -11.36 11.96 44.19
C ALA A 146 -11.18 10.48 43.84
N ASP A 147 -12.11 9.89 43.08
CA ASP A 147 -12.02 8.50 42.62
C ASP A 147 -10.88 8.30 41.61
N PHE A 148 -10.65 9.29 40.73
CA PHE A 148 -9.53 9.31 39.81
C PHE A 148 -8.18 9.40 40.52
N GLU A 149 -8.03 10.32 41.48
CA GLU A 149 -6.79 10.47 42.25
C GLU A 149 -6.53 9.23 43.15
N ALA A 150 -7.58 8.62 43.70
CA ALA A 150 -7.50 7.35 44.42
C ALA A 150 -7.09 6.18 43.51
N MET A 151 -7.51 6.16 42.25
CA MET A 151 -7.05 5.21 41.23
C MET A 151 -5.56 5.43 40.91
N GLN A 152 -5.14 6.68 40.66
CA GLN A 152 -3.73 7.00 40.37
C GLN A 152 -2.79 6.59 41.51
N ALA A 153 -3.19 6.79 42.77
CA ALA A 153 -2.42 6.41 43.94
C ALA A 153 -2.16 4.90 44.06
N GLN A 154 -3.05 4.05 43.54
CA GLN A 154 -2.88 2.58 43.56
C GLN A 154 -1.83 2.06 42.58
N TYR A 155 -1.47 2.85 41.55
CA TYR A 155 -0.60 2.38 40.47
C TYR A 155 0.78 1.91 40.94
N PRO A 156 1.55 2.72 41.71
CA PRO A 156 2.91 2.34 42.09
C PRO A 156 2.91 1.15 43.07
N GLU A 157 1.88 1.01 43.89
CA GLU A 157 1.74 -0.10 44.85
C GLU A 157 1.46 -1.43 44.15
N ARG A 158 0.64 -1.42 43.09
CA ARG A 158 0.20 -2.64 42.37
C ARG A 158 1.15 -3.04 41.24
N TYR A 159 1.80 -2.09 40.57
CA TYR A 159 2.61 -2.34 39.36
C TYR A 159 4.06 -1.83 39.43
N GLY A 160 4.44 -1.05 40.44
CA GLY A 160 5.77 -0.46 40.58
C GLY A 160 5.99 0.78 39.69
N GLU A 161 7.26 1.18 39.54
CA GLU A 161 7.65 2.42 38.86
C GLU A 161 7.53 2.37 37.32
N ILE A 162 7.46 1.18 36.71
CA ILE A 162 7.42 1.05 35.25
C ILE A 162 5.97 1.11 34.77
N SER A 163 5.59 2.28 34.26
CA SER A 163 4.26 2.53 33.70
C SER A 163 4.04 1.85 32.34
N PHE A 164 3.05 0.97 32.28
CA PHE A 164 2.45 0.44 31.05
C PHE A 164 0.96 0.81 30.96
N THR A 165 0.50 1.19 29.77
CA THR A 165 -0.87 1.63 29.48
C THR A 165 -1.93 0.54 29.67
N TYR A 166 -1.59 -0.74 29.46
CA TYR A 166 -2.49 -1.85 29.79
C TYR A 166 -2.93 -1.83 31.28
N ASN A 167 -2.01 -1.54 32.21
CA ASN A 167 -2.33 -1.49 33.63
C ASN A 167 -3.26 -0.32 33.99
N TRP A 168 -3.14 0.81 33.28
CA TRP A 168 -4.06 1.96 33.42
C TRP A 168 -5.47 1.63 32.95
N ASN A 169 -5.61 0.87 31.86
CA ASN A 169 -6.91 0.38 31.40
C ASN A 169 -7.55 -0.58 32.42
N GLU A 170 -6.74 -1.43 33.09
CA GLU A 170 -7.21 -2.35 34.14
C GLU A 170 -7.74 -1.58 35.35
N LEU A 171 -6.96 -0.63 35.89
CA LEU A 171 -7.39 0.19 37.04
C LEU A 171 -8.61 1.08 36.73
N ALA A 172 -8.62 1.74 35.56
CA ALA A 172 -9.74 2.60 35.21
C ALA A 172 -11.04 1.81 35.04
N ALA A 173 -10.98 0.61 34.46
CA ALA A 173 -12.13 -0.28 34.33
C ALA A 173 -12.62 -0.85 35.69
N GLU A 174 -11.73 -1.03 36.66
CA GLU A 174 -12.12 -1.46 38.02
C GLU A 174 -12.93 -0.40 38.77
N VAL A 175 -12.67 0.89 38.52
CA VAL A 175 -13.39 2.01 39.16
C VAL A 175 -14.66 2.39 38.40
N THR A 176 -14.56 2.59 37.08
CA THR A 176 -15.65 3.11 36.23
C THR A 176 -16.57 2.02 35.66
N GLY A 177 -16.26 0.75 35.89
CA GLY A 177 -16.95 -0.39 35.28
C GLY A 177 -16.59 -0.65 33.80
N GLY A 178 -15.87 0.27 33.16
CA GLY A 178 -15.41 0.14 31.78
C GLY A 178 -15.30 1.48 31.04
N PRO A 179 -14.79 1.49 29.80
CA PRO A 179 -14.69 2.71 29.00
C PRO A 179 -16.07 3.12 28.44
N VAL A 180 -16.48 4.38 28.63
CA VAL A 180 -17.70 4.96 28.02
C VAL A 180 -17.60 5.06 26.49
N ALA A 181 -16.37 5.19 25.97
CA ALA A 181 -16.10 5.06 24.54
C ALA A 181 -14.80 4.29 24.29
N SER A 182 -14.82 3.40 23.31
CA SER A 182 -13.60 2.75 22.79
C SER A 182 -13.38 3.13 21.34
N PHE A 183 -12.14 3.51 21.05
CA PHE A 183 -11.69 3.96 19.75
C PHE A 183 -10.66 2.99 19.18
N GLY A 184 -10.68 2.79 17.86
CA GLY A 184 -9.62 2.06 17.14
C GLY A 184 -8.31 2.86 17.06
N ARG A 185 -7.49 2.61 16.03
CA ARG A 185 -6.19 3.30 15.90
C ARG A 185 -6.41 4.70 15.30
N LEU A 186 -6.09 5.75 16.05
CA LEU A 186 -6.14 7.17 15.67
C LEU A 186 -4.97 7.95 16.29
N HIS A 187 -4.76 9.17 15.78
CA HIS A 187 -3.78 10.12 16.32
C HIS A 187 -4.35 10.99 17.44
N ARG A 188 -5.64 11.37 17.36
CA ARG A 188 -6.29 12.30 18.31
C ARG A 188 -7.74 11.92 18.57
N VAL A 189 -8.15 11.96 19.85
CA VAL A 189 -9.56 11.99 20.26
C VAL A 189 -10.03 13.44 20.31
N GLN A 190 -11.17 13.75 19.69
CA GLN A 190 -11.90 15.00 19.86
C GLN A 190 -13.27 14.72 20.46
N LEU A 191 -13.57 15.43 21.53
CA LEU A 191 -14.85 15.41 22.25
C LEU A 191 -15.42 16.84 22.31
N PHE A 192 -16.74 16.96 22.40
CA PHE A 192 -17.38 18.24 22.71
C PHE A 192 -18.61 18.03 23.59
N LEU A 193 -18.88 18.97 24.48
CA LEU A 193 -20.08 19.01 25.31
C LEU A 193 -21.15 19.85 24.58
N HIS A 194 -22.38 19.34 24.47
CA HIS A 194 -23.53 20.12 24.02
C HIS A 194 -24.79 19.78 24.83
N GLU A 195 -25.43 20.78 25.44
CA GLU A 195 -26.60 20.66 26.32
C GLU A 195 -26.42 19.63 27.45
N GLY A 196 -25.22 19.56 28.05
CA GLY A 196 -24.90 18.59 29.11
C GLY A 196 -24.78 17.15 28.60
N VAL A 197 -24.59 16.96 27.29
CA VAL A 197 -24.39 15.65 26.66
C VAL A 197 -23.02 15.65 25.98
N LEU A 198 -22.20 14.64 26.27
CA LEU A 198 -20.85 14.54 25.73
C LEU A 198 -20.87 13.77 24.41
N TYR A 199 -20.25 14.34 23.38
CA TYR A 199 -20.17 13.80 22.03
C TYR A 199 -18.71 13.59 21.60
N THR A 200 -18.50 12.74 20.59
CA THR A 200 -17.22 12.59 19.88
C THR A 200 -17.42 12.55 18.37
N VAL A 201 -16.43 13.09 17.65
CA VAL A 201 -16.28 12.94 16.19
C VAL A 201 -15.22 11.89 15.81
N SER A 202 -14.57 11.28 16.80
CA SER A 202 -13.48 10.31 16.61
C SER A 202 -14.05 8.90 16.60
N ASP A 203 -14.45 8.38 15.44
CA ASP A 203 -15.09 7.05 15.35
C ASP A 203 -14.10 5.86 15.45
N GLY A 204 -12.80 6.16 15.48
CA GLY A 204 -11.74 5.16 15.65
C GLY A 204 -11.29 4.43 14.39
N ARG A 205 -11.80 4.79 13.22
CA ARG A 205 -11.41 4.21 11.91
C ARG A 205 -10.33 5.02 11.20
N GLY A 206 -10.04 6.23 11.69
CA GLY A 206 -9.02 7.15 11.18
C GLY A 206 -7.58 6.68 11.43
N VAL A 207 -6.92 6.15 10.39
CA VAL A 207 -5.51 5.74 10.30
C VAL A 207 -5.20 4.27 10.68
N SER A 208 -5.65 3.37 9.81
CA SER A 208 -4.81 2.23 9.38
C SER A 208 -4.17 2.57 8.04
N ARG A 209 -2.86 2.24 7.86
CA ARG A 209 -2.13 2.43 6.60
C ARG A 209 -2.80 1.65 5.48
N GLY A 210 -3.69 2.32 4.75
CA GLY A 210 -4.64 1.68 3.86
C GLY A 210 -5.91 1.27 4.60
N GLN A 211 -6.95 2.09 4.37
CA GLN A 211 -8.35 1.69 4.32
C GLN A 211 -9.07 1.39 5.64
N GLN A 212 -10.19 2.07 5.84
CA GLN A 212 -11.53 1.43 5.79
C GLN A 212 -12.68 2.41 6.09
N SER A 213 -12.41 3.60 6.65
CA SER A 213 -13.48 4.56 6.93
C SER A 213 -14.06 5.16 5.65
N LYS A 214 -15.19 4.61 5.20
CA LYS A 214 -16.05 5.20 4.16
C LYS A 214 -17.03 6.21 4.74
N ARG A 215 -17.15 6.25 6.06
CA ARG A 215 -18.11 7.05 6.82
C ARG A 215 -17.46 7.60 8.06
N GLU A 216 -17.93 8.76 8.48
CA GLU A 216 -17.52 9.42 9.71
C GLU A 216 -18.78 9.73 10.52
N SER A 217 -18.67 9.83 11.85
CA SER A 217 -19.85 9.96 12.69
C SER A 217 -19.66 10.88 13.89
N VAL A 218 -20.75 11.58 14.24
CA VAL A 218 -20.93 12.16 15.57
C VAL A 218 -21.59 11.10 16.43
N ARG A 219 -20.99 10.77 17.57
CA ARG A 219 -21.54 9.81 18.53
C ARG A 219 -21.75 10.48 19.88
N ARG A 220 -22.92 10.31 20.47
CA ARG A 220 -23.19 10.59 21.88
C ARG A 220 -22.50 9.53 22.71
N ILE A 221 -21.66 9.91 23.68
CA ILE A 221 -20.85 8.98 24.48
C ILE A 221 -21.22 8.98 25.97
N TRP A 222 -21.85 10.03 26.47
CA TRP A 222 -22.36 10.12 27.85
C TRP A 222 -23.58 11.07 27.86
N PRO A 223 -24.65 10.80 28.64
CA PRO A 223 -24.84 9.72 29.62
C PRO A 223 -25.35 8.39 29.05
N ALA A 224 -24.99 8.04 27.82
CA ALA A 224 -25.42 6.79 27.19
C ALA A 224 -24.65 5.56 27.72
N GLU A 225 -25.36 4.43 27.96
CA GLU A 225 -24.74 3.14 28.34
C GLU A 225 -23.78 2.59 27.25
N GLU A 226 -24.09 2.88 25.98
CA GLU A 226 -23.21 2.62 24.83
C GLU A 226 -23.21 3.83 23.90
N ALA A 227 -22.05 4.11 23.29
CA ALA A 227 -21.87 5.27 22.43
C ALA A 227 -22.70 5.22 21.13
N GLU A 228 -23.76 6.02 21.05
CA GLU A 228 -24.76 6.02 19.97
C GLU A 228 -24.40 7.01 18.84
N THR A 229 -24.41 6.55 17.59
CA THR A 229 -24.28 7.43 16.40
C THR A 229 -25.53 8.31 16.24
N VAL A 230 -25.35 9.63 16.17
CA VAL A 230 -26.42 10.62 15.96
C VAL A 230 -26.36 11.22 14.55
N CYS A 231 -25.14 11.43 14.05
CA CYS A 231 -24.86 11.83 12.68
C CYS A 231 -23.99 10.77 12.01
N GLU A 232 -24.31 10.39 10.78
CA GLU A 232 -23.44 9.56 9.95
C GLU A 232 -23.27 10.26 8.60
N LEU A 233 -22.03 10.43 8.18
CA LEU A 233 -21.65 11.12 6.95
C LEU A 233 -20.87 10.14 6.08
N GLN A 234 -21.31 9.91 4.84
CA GLN A 234 -20.54 9.16 3.86
C GLN A 234 -19.46 10.09 3.27
N ILE A 235 -18.18 9.80 3.55
CA ILE A 235 -17.02 10.62 3.12
C ILE A 235 -16.27 10.02 1.92
N ARG A 236 -16.64 8.81 1.49
CA ARG A 236 -16.09 8.11 0.32
C ARG A 236 -17.21 7.36 -0.42
N PRO A 237 -17.10 7.12 -1.73
CA PRO A 237 -18.07 6.33 -2.48
C PRO A 237 -18.20 4.88 -1.97
N GLY A 238 -19.33 4.25 -2.31
CA GLY A 238 -19.50 2.80 -2.17
C GLY A 238 -18.85 2.03 -3.35
N PRO A 239 -18.51 0.73 -3.18
CA PRO A 239 -17.90 -0.08 -4.24
C PRO A 239 -18.72 -0.11 -5.54
N GLU A 240 -20.04 -0.07 -5.42
CA GLU A 240 -21.00 -0.11 -6.54
C GLU A 240 -20.86 1.08 -7.49
N GLN A 241 -20.36 2.22 -7.03
CA GLN A 241 -20.07 3.39 -7.86
C GLN A 241 -18.81 3.20 -8.71
N PHE A 242 -17.96 2.23 -8.36
CA PHE A 242 -16.71 1.91 -9.03
C PHE A 242 -16.78 0.70 -9.94
N GLU A 243 -17.67 -0.27 -9.68
CA GLU A 243 -17.72 -1.53 -10.41
C GLU A 243 -17.73 -1.39 -11.96
N PRO A 244 -18.41 -0.40 -12.57
CA PRO A 244 -18.33 -0.16 -14.02
C PRO A 244 -16.92 0.28 -14.49
N PHE A 245 -16.25 1.16 -13.73
CA PHE A 245 -14.88 1.59 -14.01
C PHE A 245 -13.88 0.46 -13.81
N ILE A 246 -14.00 -0.26 -12.69
CA ILE A 246 -13.20 -1.44 -12.35
C ILE A 246 -13.25 -2.45 -13.50
N SER A 247 -14.47 -2.79 -13.95
CA SER A 247 -14.68 -3.80 -15.00
C SER A 247 -14.19 -3.36 -16.38
N ALA A 248 -14.23 -2.05 -16.69
CA ALA A 248 -13.90 -1.52 -18.01
C ALA A 248 -12.45 -1.04 -18.18
N SER A 249 -11.71 -0.79 -17.10
CA SER A 249 -10.37 -0.19 -17.15
C SER A 249 -9.25 -1.25 -17.18
N PRO A 250 -8.48 -1.41 -18.28
CA PRO A 250 -7.39 -2.38 -18.35
C PRO A 250 -6.28 -2.08 -17.33
N PHE A 251 -6.00 -0.80 -17.09
CA PHE A 251 -5.10 -0.32 -16.05
C PHE A 251 -5.56 -0.77 -14.66
N TYR A 252 -6.87 -0.64 -14.37
CA TYR A 252 -7.41 -1.11 -13.10
C TYR A 252 -7.30 -2.62 -12.95
N GLN A 253 -7.56 -3.39 -14.02
CA GLN A 253 -7.42 -4.85 -13.99
C GLN A 253 -5.96 -5.30 -13.83
N ALA A 254 -5.01 -4.59 -14.44
CA ALA A 254 -3.58 -4.80 -14.19
C ALA A 254 -3.23 -4.55 -12.71
N LEU A 255 -3.62 -3.40 -12.15
CA LEU A 255 -3.45 -3.12 -10.72
C LEU A 255 -4.16 -4.15 -9.82
N LYS A 256 -5.35 -4.62 -10.21
CA LYS A 256 -6.07 -5.68 -9.50
C LYS A 256 -5.28 -6.98 -9.49
N ALA A 257 -4.74 -7.41 -10.64
CA ALA A 257 -3.85 -8.58 -10.70
C ALA A 257 -2.56 -8.39 -9.87
N MET A 258 -2.00 -7.18 -9.85
CA MET A 258 -0.76 -6.84 -9.14
C MET A 258 -0.87 -6.77 -7.61
N TYR A 259 -2.06 -6.55 -7.05
CA TYR A 259 -2.29 -6.41 -5.59
C TYR A 259 -3.23 -7.46 -5.02
N ALA A 260 -4.25 -7.90 -5.78
CA ALA A 260 -5.12 -9.00 -5.39
C ALA A 260 -4.45 -10.35 -5.67
N GLY A 261 -3.13 -10.42 -5.42
CA GLY A 261 -2.38 -11.68 -5.32
C GLY A 261 -3.15 -12.64 -4.41
N PRO A 262 -3.20 -13.93 -4.76
CA PRO A 262 -4.39 -14.71 -4.52
C PRO A 262 -4.74 -14.85 -3.03
N GLY A 263 -5.82 -14.15 -2.64
CA GLY A 263 -6.36 -14.12 -1.27
C GLY A 263 -6.53 -12.71 -0.68
N ALA A 264 -7.61 -12.01 -1.05
CA ALA A 264 -7.99 -10.71 -0.46
C ALA A 264 -8.28 -10.73 1.06
N ASN A 265 -8.24 -11.90 1.71
CA ASN A 265 -8.64 -12.11 3.11
C ASN A 265 -7.47 -12.21 4.12
N GLN A 266 -6.21 -12.25 3.68
CA GLN A 266 -5.06 -12.50 4.59
C GLN A 266 -4.48 -11.21 5.21
N GLY A 267 -5.24 -10.59 6.12
CA GLY A 267 -4.96 -9.28 6.73
C GLY A 267 -3.54 -9.06 7.26
N GLY A 268 -2.67 -8.51 6.42
CA GLY A 268 -1.48 -7.72 6.79
C GLY A 268 -0.32 -8.48 7.47
N ARG A 269 -0.11 -9.77 7.20
CA ARG A 269 1.03 -10.56 7.76
C ARG A 269 1.97 -11.17 6.71
N CYS A 270 1.94 -10.67 5.47
CA CYS A 270 2.84 -11.10 4.42
C CYS A 270 4.27 -10.58 4.68
N HIS A 271 5.16 -11.44 5.19
CA HIS A 271 6.56 -11.11 5.44
C HIS A 271 7.56 -11.85 4.53
N ALA A 272 7.14 -12.93 3.86
CA ALA A 272 8.02 -13.79 3.07
C ALA A 272 8.40 -13.21 1.70
N ASN A 273 7.43 -12.67 0.96
CA ASN A 273 7.67 -11.94 -0.28
C ASN A 273 7.79 -10.44 0.06
N ARG A 274 8.94 -9.83 -0.23
CA ARG A 274 9.33 -8.47 0.18
C ARG A 274 8.51 -7.38 -0.54
N GLY A 275 7.22 -7.26 -0.22
CA GLY A 275 6.39 -6.26 -0.86
C GLY A 275 4.93 -6.15 -0.44
N TRP A 276 4.19 -7.26 -0.45
CA TRP A 276 2.72 -7.23 -0.47
C TRP A 276 2.10 -6.51 0.74
N VAL A 277 1.60 -5.29 0.51
CA VAL A 277 0.66 -4.64 1.43
C VAL A 277 -0.65 -5.39 1.38
N GLY A 278 -1.13 -5.84 2.55
CA GLY A 278 -2.45 -6.47 2.69
C GLY A 278 -3.60 -5.48 2.61
N VAL A 279 -3.60 -4.61 1.59
CA VAL A 279 -4.63 -3.60 1.33
C VAL A 279 -5.02 -3.71 -0.15
N PRO A 280 -6.26 -4.09 -0.47
CA PRO A 280 -6.63 -4.41 -1.84
C PRO A 280 -6.99 -3.15 -2.66
N PRO A 281 -6.98 -3.20 -4.02
CA PRO A 281 -7.11 -2.01 -4.86
C PRO A 281 -8.50 -1.39 -4.93
N ASP A 282 -9.55 -2.20 -4.77
CA ASP A 282 -10.96 -1.78 -4.60
C ASP A 282 -11.12 -0.81 -3.43
N ALA A 283 -10.24 -0.97 -2.45
CA ALA A 283 -10.18 -0.11 -1.31
C ALA A 283 -9.36 1.16 -1.64
N ILE A 284 -8.10 1.04 -2.09
CA ILE A 284 -7.18 2.20 -2.30
C ILE A 284 -7.57 3.10 -3.47
N LEU A 285 -7.81 2.54 -4.65
CA LEU A 285 -7.84 3.30 -5.91
C LEU A 285 -8.98 4.32 -6.05
N PRO A 286 -10.19 4.14 -5.44
CA PRO A 286 -11.22 5.18 -5.42
C PRO A 286 -10.74 6.55 -4.89
N ASP A 287 -9.81 6.57 -3.94
CA ASP A 287 -9.28 7.82 -3.37
C ASP A 287 -8.57 8.70 -4.43
N LEU A 288 -8.06 8.11 -5.52
CA LEU A 288 -7.43 8.82 -6.65
C LEU A 288 -8.42 9.73 -7.38
N PHE A 289 -9.72 9.42 -7.33
CA PHE A 289 -10.75 10.09 -8.13
C PHE A 289 -11.55 11.14 -7.36
N HIS A 290 -11.39 11.18 -6.04
CA HIS A 290 -12.30 11.94 -5.19
C HIS A 290 -11.62 12.97 -4.32
N ARG A 291 -10.38 12.71 -3.89
CA ARG A 291 -9.64 13.66 -3.06
C ARG A 291 -8.12 13.50 -3.20
N PRO A 292 -7.52 13.76 -4.38
CA PRO A 292 -6.07 13.65 -4.55
C PRO A 292 -5.26 14.46 -3.53
N GLN A 293 -5.74 15.64 -3.18
CA GLN A 293 -5.11 16.53 -2.20
C GLN A 293 -5.07 15.96 -0.77
N ALA A 294 -5.77 14.85 -0.52
CA ALA A 294 -5.83 14.16 0.77
C ALA A 294 -4.95 12.92 0.87
N TRP A 295 -4.24 12.54 -0.20
CA TRP A 295 -3.24 11.49 -0.10
C TRP A 295 -2.20 11.88 0.95
N PRO A 296 -2.01 11.09 2.02
CA PRO A 296 -0.97 11.36 2.98
C PRO A 296 0.37 11.39 2.26
N GLU A 297 1.21 12.39 2.60
CA GLU A 297 2.61 12.40 2.20
C GLU A 297 3.21 11.00 2.38
N PRO A 298 3.80 10.44 1.32
CA PRO A 298 4.28 9.08 1.35
C PRO A 298 5.15 8.75 2.57
N ASN A 299 4.84 7.61 3.18
CA ASN A 299 5.39 7.14 4.46
C ASN A 299 5.21 8.04 5.71
N GLY A 300 4.69 9.27 5.61
CA GLY A 300 4.27 10.10 6.75
C GLY A 300 5.37 10.36 7.78
N ARG A 301 6.63 10.43 7.31
CA ARG A 301 7.84 10.56 8.15
C ARG A 301 8.70 11.77 7.79
N PHE A 302 8.49 12.35 6.62
CA PHE A 302 9.40 13.26 5.95
C PHE A 302 8.70 14.59 5.60
N GLU A 303 9.40 15.72 5.72
CA GLU A 303 8.89 17.08 5.46
C GLU A 303 8.83 17.36 3.93
N PRO A 304 8.15 18.42 3.45
CA PRO A 304 8.13 18.75 2.02
C PRO A 304 9.51 18.94 1.37
N GLU A 305 10.51 19.36 2.15
CA GLU A 305 11.92 19.47 1.72
C GLU A 305 12.56 18.09 1.41
N GLU A 306 11.99 17.02 1.97
CA GLU A 306 12.42 15.63 1.83
C GLU A 306 11.63 14.88 0.71
N GLU A 307 10.71 15.53 -0.02
CA GLU A 307 9.92 14.91 -1.12
C GLU A 307 10.78 14.26 -2.22
N ARG A 308 11.89 14.90 -2.62
CA ARG A 308 12.80 14.40 -3.67
C ARG A 308 13.46 13.07 -3.27
N GLN A 309 13.78 12.92 -1.98
CA GLN A 309 14.39 11.70 -1.43
C GLN A 309 13.46 10.49 -1.60
N ASP A 310 12.16 10.76 -1.54
CA ASP A 310 11.14 9.74 -1.60
C ASP A 310 10.81 9.35 -3.06
N ASP A 311 11.01 10.24 -4.03
CA ASP A 311 10.95 9.92 -5.47
C ASP A 311 12.10 9.00 -5.88
N VAL A 312 13.34 9.26 -5.44
CA VAL A 312 14.47 8.32 -5.63
C VAL A 312 14.15 6.95 -5.05
N ALA A 313 13.56 6.90 -3.85
CA ALA A 313 13.19 5.65 -3.23
C ALA A 313 12.06 4.90 -3.95
N ARG A 314 11.16 5.59 -4.68
CA ARG A 314 10.20 4.95 -5.58
C ARG A 314 10.87 4.25 -6.75
N GLU A 315 12.13 4.57 -7.08
CA GLU A 315 12.93 3.81 -8.06
C GLU A 315 13.70 2.63 -7.42
N VAL A 316 14.18 2.78 -6.18
CA VAL A 316 14.92 1.72 -5.46
C VAL A 316 14.01 0.60 -4.93
N ARG A 317 12.79 0.91 -4.44
CA ARG A 317 11.86 -0.11 -3.89
C ARG A 317 11.48 -1.19 -4.92
N PRO A 318 11.17 -0.87 -6.19
CA PRO A 318 11.02 -1.85 -7.27
C PRO A 318 12.20 -2.81 -7.45
N LEU A 319 13.45 -2.38 -7.27
CA LEU A 319 14.60 -3.28 -7.33
C LEU A 319 14.49 -4.32 -6.22
N SER A 320 14.29 -3.90 -4.97
CA SER A 320 14.12 -4.81 -3.81
C SER A 320 13.02 -5.84 -4.05
N TRP A 321 11.88 -5.43 -4.62
CA TRP A 321 10.80 -6.35 -5.04
C TRP A 321 11.26 -7.32 -6.13
N GLY A 322 11.81 -6.79 -7.23
CA GLY A 322 12.31 -7.56 -8.36
C GLY A 322 13.36 -8.60 -7.97
N THR A 323 14.21 -8.31 -6.97
CA THR A 323 15.21 -9.29 -6.48
C THR A 323 14.57 -10.51 -5.81
N SER A 324 13.29 -10.43 -5.42
CA SER A 324 12.53 -11.54 -4.83
C SER A 324 11.60 -12.23 -5.83
N ASP A 325 11.04 -11.50 -6.79
CA ASP A 325 10.24 -12.06 -7.90
C ASP A 325 10.36 -11.17 -9.17
N PRO A 326 10.89 -11.68 -10.30
CA PRO A 326 11.01 -10.93 -11.55
C PRO A 326 9.73 -10.31 -12.12
N SER A 327 8.55 -10.88 -11.84
CA SER A 327 7.29 -10.29 -12.29
C SER A 327 7.00 -8.96 -11.59
N GLY A 328 7.56 -8.74 -10.39
CA GLY A 328 7.53 -7.44 -9.71
C GLY A 328 8.33 -6.35 -10.44
N TRP A 329 9.42 -6.70 -11.13
CA TRP A 329 10.18 -5.73 -11.94
C TRP A 329 9.48 -5.41 -13.27
N GLN A 330 8.92 -6.41 -13.96
CA GLN A 330 8.13 -6.16 -15.17
C GLN A 330 6.91 -5.28 -14.90
N THR A 331 6.28 -5.49 -13.74
CA THR A 331 5.22 -4.62 -13.22
C THR A 331 5.68 -3.17 -13.08
N TYR A 332 6.89 -2.92 -12.53
CA TYR A 332 7.45 -1.57 -12.45
C TYR A 332 7.73 -0.96 -13.82
N LEU A 333 8.28 -1.73 -14.77
CA LEU A 333 8.55 -1.25 -16.11
C LEU A 333 7.26 -0.86 -16.86
N SER A 334 6.20 -1.67 -16.75
CA SER A 334 4.88 -1.34 -17.32
C SER A 334 4.35 -0.04 -16.73
N LEU A 335 4.34 0.09 -15.40
CA LEU A 335 3.92 1.32 -14.72
C LEU A 335 4.75 2.53 -15.18
N LYS A 336 6.09 2.41 -15.25
CA LYS A 336 6.96 3.50 -15.70
C LYS A 336 6.70 3.91 -17.15
N ALA A 337 6.36 2.97 -18.02
CA ALA A 337 5.97 3.24 -19.40
C ALA A 337 4.59 3.93 -19.50
N ASP A 338 3.63 3.53 -18.66
CA ASP A 338 2.28 4.09 -18.63
C ASP A 338 2.18 5.44 -17.91
N GLN A 339 3.16 5.80 -17.08
CA GLN A 339 3.19 7.02 -16.25
C GLN A 339 2.81 8.30 -17.02
N PRO A 340 3.35 8.61 -18.22
CA PRO A 340 3.04 9.88 -18.90
C PRO A 340 1.56 9.97 -19.32
N GLU A 341 0.96 8.84 -19.73
CA GLU A 341 -0.44 8.76 -20.11
C GLU A 341 -1.36 8.78 -18.89
N PHE A 342 -0.95 8.16 -17.77
CA PHE A 342 -1.64 8.29 -16.48
C PHE A 342 -1.68 9.75 -16.04
N LEU A 343 -0.53 10.43 -15.98
CA LEU A 343 -0.44 11.83 -15.54
C LEU A 343 -1.32 12.74 -16.40
N ARG A 344 -1.25 12.61 -17.74
CA ARG A 344 -2.09 13.37 -18.68
C ARG A 344 -3.58 13.16 -18.42
N ARG A 345 -4.02 11.91 -18.21
CA ARG A 345 -5.44 11.59 -17.93
C ARG A 345 -5.91 12.12 -16.59
N MET A 346 -5.07 12.05 -15.55
CA MET A 346 -5.43 12.57 -14.23
C MET A 346 -5.46 14.10 -14.22
N GLU A 347 -4.55 14.77 -14.93
CA GLU A 347 -4.56 16.22 -15.12
C GLU A 347 -5.86 16.66 -15.83
N GLU A 348 -6.23 16.02 -16.94
CA GLU A 348 -7.50 16.25 -17.64
C GLU A 348 -8.71 15.99 -16.73
N TYR A 349 -8.71 14.88 -15.98
CA TYR A 349 -9.79 14.52 -15.07
C TYR A 349 -9.97 15.54 -13.94
N TYR A 350 -8.89 15.99 -13.30
CA TYR A 350 -8.96 16.98 -12.21
C TYR A 350 -9.35 18.37 -12.73
N ALA A 351 -8.83 18.78 -13.89
CA ALA A 351 -9.23 20.03 -14.52
C ALA A 351 -10.72 20.01 -14.92
N GLU A 352 -11.22 18.94 -15.54
CA GLU A 352 -12.62 18.82 -15.97
C GLU A 352 -13.61 18.61 -14.81
N ARG A 353 -13.27 17.79 -13.80
CA ARG A 353 -14.23 17.38 -12.74
C ARG A 353 -14.15 18.15 -11.43
N PHE A 354 -13.02 18.78 -11.14
CA PHE A 354 -12.83 19.60 -9.93
C PHE A 354 -12.61 21.08 -10.25
N ALA A 355 -12.68 21.48 -11.53
CA ALA A 355 -12.39 22.83 -12.02
C ALA A 355 -11.00 23.34 -11.56
N MET A 356 -10.05 22.44 -11.33
CA MET A 356 -8.72 22.80 -10.83
C MET A 356 -7.94 23.60 -11.89
N PRO A 357 -7.22 24.68 -11.49
CA PRO A 357 -6.26 25.35 -12.36
C PRO A 357 -5.20 24.36 -12.90
N PRO A 358 -4.70 24.52 -14.15
CA PRO A 358 -3.82 23.53 -14.77
C PRO A 358 -2.59 23.13 -13.95
N GLU A 359 -1.88 24.10 -13.35
CA GLU A 359 -0.72 23.82 -12.50
C GLU A 359 -1.09 23.03 -11.22
N GLN A 360 -2.29 23.25 -10.66
CA GLN A 360 -2.79 22.47 -9.53
C GLN A 360 -3.19 21.06 -9.98
N ALA A 361 -3.96 20.93 -11.07
CA ALA A 361 -4.35 19.63 -11.62
C ALA A 361 -3.14 18.74 -11.93
N LYS A 362 -2.06 19.34 -12.45
CA LYS A 362 -0.78 18.66 -12.72
C LYS A 362 -0.04 18.24 -11.46
N ALA A 363 0.00 19.08 -10.42
CA ALA A 363 0.58 18.74 -9.13
C ALA A 363 -0.19 17.59 -8.44
N GLU A 364 -1.51 17.65 -8.45
CA GLU A 364 -2.39 16.59 -7.92
C GLU A 364 -2.28 15.29 -8.72
N ALA A 365 -2.10 15.36 -10.04
CA ALA A 365 -1.84 14.18 -10.89
C ALA A 365 -0.51 13.50 -10.52
N LEU A 366 0.54 14.27 -10.26
CA LEU A 366 1.81 13.74 -9.77
C LEU A 366 1.68 13.14 -8.36
N GLN A 367 0.91 13.77 -7.46
CA GLN A 367 0.68 13.25 -6.12
C GLN A 367 -0.13 11.94 -6.14
N ALA A 368 -1.15 11.85 -7.00
CA ALA A 368 -1.90 10.63 -7.25
C ALA A 368 -1.01 9.50 -7.82
N TRP A 369 -0.07 9.83 -8.71
CA TRP A 369 0.91 8.88 -9.21
C TRP A 369 1.87 8.37 -8.11
N ARG A 370 2.45 9.28 -7.32
CA ARG A 370 3.30 8.93 -6.18
C ARG A 370 2.56 7.99 -5.23
N ALA A 371 1.36 8.39 -4.80
CA ALA A 371 0.50 7.61 -3.93
C ALA A 371 0.17 6.21 -4.49
N LEU A 372 -0.03 6.07 -5.80
CA LEU A 372 -0.17 4.75 -6.44
C LEU A 372 1.11 3.92 -6.30
N VAL A 373 2.27 4.47 -6.68
CA VAL A 373 3.56 3.77 -6.69
C VAL A 373 3.99 3.35 -5.27
N ASP A 374 3.76 4.19 -4.26
CA ASP A 374 4.06 3.88 -2.84
C ASP A 374 3.23 2.73 -2.29
N ARG A 375 2.04 2.52 -2.87
CA ARG A 375 1.15 1.43 -2.52
C ARG A 375 1.47 0.16 -3.31
N VAL A 376 1.90 0.28 -4.58
CA VAL A 376 2.36 -0.86 -5.37
C VAL A 376 3.65 -1.39 -4.76
N PHE A 377 4.69 -0.55 -4.59
CA PHE A 377 6.02 -0.94 -4.13
C PHE A 377 6.26 -0.53 -2.68
N TYR A 378 5.41 -1.04 -1.78
CA TYR A 378 5.48 -0.68 -0.37
C TYR A 378 6.82 -1.07 0.28
N SER A 379 7.44 -0.11 0.99
CA SER A 379 8.49 -0.32 1.98
C SER A 379 8.26 0.62 3.17
N ARG A 380 8.68 0.21 4.37
CA ARG A 380 8.52 1.02 5.60
C ARG A 380 9.44 2.25 5.64
N ASN A 381 10.55 2.19 4.93
CA ASN A 381 11.56 3.23 4.73
C ASN A 381 12.49 2.85 3.57
N ASN A 382 13.30 3.80 3.14
CA ASN A 382 14.14 3.69 1.95
C ASN A 382 15.40 2.86 2.29
N ASP A 383 15.94 3.06 3.49
CA ASP A 383 17.03 2.28 4.10
C ASP A 383 16.75 0.77 4.15
N MET A 384 15.49 0.33 4.28
CA MET A 384 15.17 -1.12 4.23
C MET A 384 15.29 -1.71 2.83
N ALA A 385 15.07 -0.93 1.77
CA ALA A 385 15.29 -1.39 0.40
C ALA A 385 16.79 -1.44 0.07
N LEU A 386 17.57 -0.48 0.59
CA LEU A 386 19.03 -0.45 0.45
C LEU A 386 19.72 -1.52 1.31
N ALA A 387 19.27 -1.77 2.53
CA ALA A 387 19.76 -2.85 3.41
C ALA A 387 19.43 -4.27 2.90
N VAL A 388 18.58 -4.40 1.88
CA VAL A 388 18.37 -5.64 1.12
C VAL A 388 19.47 -5.85 0.07
N LEU A 389 20.10 -4.78 -0.41
CA LEU A 389 21.14 -4.78 -1.44
C LEU A 389 22.57 -4.73 -0.85
N VAL A 390 22.76 -4.11 0.32
CA VAL A 390 24.06 -3.95 1.00
C VAL A 390 24.22 -4.93 2.18
N PRO A 391 25.37 -5.63 2.34
CA PRO A 391 25.55 -6.61 3.41
C PRO A 391 25.36 -6.04 4.84
N PRO A 392 24.65 -6.76 5.74
CA PRO A 392 24.22 -6.22 7.05
C PRO A 392 25.35 -5.87 8.02
N PHE A 393 26.61 -6.25 7.74
CA PHE A 393 27.75 -5.87 8.57
C PHE A 393 28.16 -4.39 8.43
N TYR A 394 27.65 -3.67 7.43
CA TYR A 394 27.68 -2.20 7.39
C TYR A 394 26.69 -1.54 8.39
N ILE A 395 25.79 -2.32 9.00
CA ILE A 395 24.75 -1.84 9.93
C ILE A 395 24.99 -2.40 11.36
N ALA A 396 25.85 -3.41 11.51
CA ALA A 396 26.12 -4.07 12.79
C ALA A 396 27.11 -3.31 13.69
N HIS A 397 27.76 -2.24 13.20
CA HIS A 397 28.53 -1.31 14.01
C HIS A 397 27.71 -0.02 14.23
N PRO A 398 27.44 0.40 15.49
CA PRO A 398 26.75 1.66 15.79
C PRO A 398 27.53 2.94 15.43
N THR A 399 28.57 2.82 14.60
CA THR A 399 29.57 3.85 14.28
C THR A 399 30.03 3.79 12.81
N SER A 400 29.46 2.91 11.99
CA SER A 400 29.48 3.09 10.54
C SER A 400 28.20 3.80 10.17
N ASP A 401 28.32 5.01 9.62
CA ASP A 401 27.19 5.80 9.18
C ASP A 401 26.30 4.99 8.21
N PRO A 402 24.98 5.26 8.15
CA PRO A 402 24.19 4.79 7.01
C PRO A 402 24.90 5.21 5.72
N VAL A 403 24.77 4.43 4.64
CA VAL A 403 25.36 4.81 3.36
C VAL A 403 24.73 6.15 2.95
N ASP A 404 25.51 7.22 3.10
CA ASP A 404 25.08 8.61 2.95
C ASP A 404 25.18 8.96 1.46
N PHE A 405 24.19 8.48 0.71
CA PHE A 405 23.98 8.86 -0.67
C PHE A 405 23.65 10.35 -0.73
N ASP A 406 24.08 11.06 -1.79
CA ASP A 406 23.41 12.32 -2.10
C ASP A 406 21.94 12.00 -2.39
N TRP A 407 21.02 12.76 -1.79
CA TRP A 407 19.65 12.29 -1.61
C TRP A 407 18.79 12.42 -2.88
N ASP A 408 19.36 12.98 -3.94
CA ASP A 408 18.87 12.97 -5.32
C ASP A 408 19.81 12.22 -6.31
N ALA A 409 20.73 11.40 -5.80
CA ALA A 409 21.61 10.56 -6.61
C ALA A 409 20.80 9.63 -7.55
N PRO A 410 21.20 9.51 -8.83
CA PRO A 410 20.52 8.64 -9.78
C PRO A 410 20.75 7.15 -9.45
N LEU A 411 19.87 6.30 -9.97
CA LEU A 411 19.81 4.87 -9.61
C LEU A 411 21.10 4.08 -9.92
N ASP A 412 21.88 4.53 -10.89
CA ASP A 412 23.19 3.98 -11.25
C ASP A 412 24.28 4.32 -10.24
N GLU A 413 24.33 5.57 -9.75
CA GLU A 413 25.23 6.00 -8.66
C GLU A 413 24.90 5.27 -7.35
N ILE A 414 23.61 5.13 -7.04
CA ILE A 414 23.17 4.34 -5.87
C ILE A 414 23.67 2.89 -5.95
N LEU A 415 23.69 2.31 -7.16
CA LEU A 415 24.17 0.96 -7.37
C LEU A 415 25.70 0.84 -7.46
N ASP A 416 26.43 1.91 -7.79
CA ASP A 416 27.90 1.94 -7.69
C ASP A 416 28.34 1.70 -6.23
N GLU A 417 27.73 2.38 -5.26
CA GLU A 417 28.01 2.16 -3.83
C GLU A 417 27.55 0.78 -3.34
N VAL A 418 26.40 0.26 -3.82
CA VAL A 418 25.99 -1.12 -3.52
C VAL A 418 27.04 -2.12 -4.02
N ILE A 419 27.52 -1.95 -5.26
CA ILE A 419 28.55 -2.80 -5.88
C ILE A 419 29.88 -2.64 -5.12
N ALA A 420 30.27 -1.43 -4.75
CA ALA A 420 31.45 -1.15 -3.93
C ALA A 420 31.35 -1.82 -2.55
N GLY A 421 30.20 -1.75 -1.89
CA GLY A 421 29.91 -2.42 -0.62
C GLY A 421 30.03 -3.94 -0.71
N VAL A 422 29.58 -4.55 -1.81
CA VAL A 422 29.81 -5.99 -2.07
C VAL A 422 31.30 -6.26 -2.33
N ARG A 423 31.98 -5.44 -3.16
CA ARG A 423 33.42 -5.58 -3.45
C ARG A 423 34.29 -5.48 -2.20
N ASN A 424 33.91 -4.65 -1.23
CA ASN A 424 34.61 -4.44 0.04
C ASN A 424 34.21 -5.44 1.16
N SER A 425 33.22 -6.32 0.91
CA SER A 425 32.70 -7.24 1.93
C SER A 425 33.63 -8.43 2.18
N ALA A 426 34.18 -8.52 3.38
CA ALA A 426 34.94 -9.69 3.86
C ALA A 426 34.05 -10.83 4.39
N ALA A 427 32.71 -10.73 4.27
CA ALA A 427 31.78 -11.67 4.87
C ALA A 427 31.70 -13.01 4.10
N PRO A 428 31.82 -14.18 4.78
CA PRO A 428 31.70 -15.48 4.14
C PRO A 428 30.39 -15.66 3.37
N LEU A 429 30.46 -16.32 2.22
CA LEU A 429 29.34 -16.59 1.29
C LEU A 429 28.01 -17.00 1.95
N TRP A 430 28.06 -17.80 3.02
CA TRP A 430 26.86 -18.28 3.74
C TRP A 430 26.17 -17.22 4.62
N GLN A 431 26.80 -16.06 4.83
CA GLN A 431 26.24 -14.88 5.49
C GLN A 431 25.74 -13.84 4.48
N SER A 432 26.45 -13.70 3.34
CA SER A 432 26.24 -12.63 2.35
C SER A 432 25.46 -13.07 1.10
N GLY A 433 25.35 -14.37 0.82
CA GLY A 433 24.74 -14.92 -0.41
C GLY A 433 23.40 -14.31 -0.84
N PRO A 434 22.38 -14.22 0.04
CA PRO A 434 21.08 -13.62 -0.33
C PRO A 434 21.13 -12.12 -0.65
N VAL A 435 22.11 -11.40 -0.09
CA VAL A 435 22.29 -9.96 -0.32
C VAL A 435 23.10 -9.72 -1.59
N ASN A 436 24.17 -10.49 -1.78
CA ASN A 436 24.98 -10.42 -3.00
C ASN A 436 24.17 -10.88 -4.24
N GLY A 437 23.31 -11.90 -4.09
CA GLY A 437 22.35 -12.30 -5.13
C GLY A 437 21.35 -11.18 -5.46
N ALA A 438 20.91 -10.42 -4.46
CA ALA A 438 20.06 -9.24 -4.66
C ALA A 438 20.82 -8.09 -5.35
N ALA A 439 22.08 -7.81 -4.97
CA ALA A 439 22.91 -6.81 -5.65
C ALA A 439 23.15 -7.16 -7.14
N ILE A 440 23.44 -8.43 -7.45
CA ILE A 440 23.58 -8.91 -8.83
C ILE A 440 22.25 -8.82 -9.60
N ALA A 441 21.12 -9.18 -8.97
CA ALA A 441 19.81 -9.01 -9.56
C ALA A 441 19.48 -7.53 -9.84
N ALA A 442 19.84 -6.61 -8.96
CA ALA A 442 19.67 -5.18 -9.17
C ALA A 442 20.56 -4.66 -10.34
N ALA A 443 21.82 -5.11 -10.42
CA ALA A 443 22.71 -4.80 -11.54
C ALA A 443 22.19 -5.32 -12.90
N ILE A 444 21.53 -6.48 -12.91
CA ILE A 444 20.82 -7.01 -14.09
C ILE A 444 19.68 -6.06 -14.50
N TYR A 445 18.85 -5.65 -13.54
CA TYR A 445 17.66 -4.82 -13.80
C TYR A 445 17.95 -3.42 -14.30
N VAL A 446 19.00 -2.76 -13.81
CA VAL A 446 19.42 -1.43 -14.31
C VAL A 446 20.32 -1.52 -15.54
N ASN A 447 20.44 -2.70 -16.15
CA ASN A 447 21.20 -2.92 -17.38
C ASN A 447 22.72 -2.64 -17.27
N ARG A 448 23.37 -3.04 -16.17
CA ARG A 448 24.84 -2.94 -16.05
C ARG A 448 25.56 -3.79 -17.11
N PRO A 449 26.80 -3.42 -17.52
CA PRO A 449 27.59 -4.21 -18.46
C PRO A 449 27.76 -5.67 -18.02
N THR A 450 27.63 -6.60 -18.95
CA THR A 450 27.69 -8.06 -18.70
C THR A 450 28.99 -8.48 -17.98
N GLU A 451 30.10 -7.83 -18.32
CA GLU A 451 31.41 -8.14 -17.73
C GLU A 451 31.57 -7.62 -16.31
N GLU A 452 30.95 -6.50 -15.95
CA GLU A 452 30.91 -6.04 -14.56
C GLU A 452 30.06 -6.99 -13.69
N ILE A 453 28.93 -7.47 -14.24
CA ILE A 453 28.11 -8.49 -13.57
C ILE A 453 28.91 -9.79 -13.42
N ARG A 454 29.74 -10.16 -14.41
CA ARG A 454 30.65 -11.32 -14.33
C ARG A 454 31.72 -11.12 -13.24
N GLU A 455 32.38 -9.96 -13.18
CA GLU A 455 33.33 -9.63 -12.10
C GLU A 455 32.69 -9.81 -10.73
N LEU A 456 31.49 -9.24 -10.54
CA LEU A 456 30.76 -9.29 -9.28
C LEU A 456 30.33 -10.72 -8.91
N TYR A 457 29.82 -11.47 -9.88
CA TYR A 457 29.45 -12.88 -9.70
C TYR A 457 30.66 -13.73 -9.33
N ASN A 458 31.76 -13.63 -10.07
CA ASN A 458 32.98 -14.41 -9.84
C ASN A 458 33.73 -14.01 -8.55
N LEU A 459 33.63 -12.74 -8.12
CA LEU A 459 34.12 -12.30 -6.81
C LEU A 459 33.35 -12.95 -5.66
N VAL A 460 32.03 -13.11 -5.82
CA VAL A 460 31.14 -13.67 -4.79
C VAL A 460 31.07 -15.20 -4.84
N LEU A 461 31.31 -15.83 -5.98
CA LEU A 461 31.14 -17.26 -6.19
C LEU A 461 32.12 -18.21 -5.45
N PRO A 462 33.35 -17.85 -5.01
CA PRO A 462 34.44 -18.81 -4.94
C PRO A 462 34.08 -20.04 -4.13
N ALA A 463 34.31 -21.20 -4.76
CA ALA A 463 34.13 -22.49 -4.13
C ALA A 463 35.02 -22.56 -2.89
N ALA A 464 34.42 -22.32 -1.72
CA ALA A 464 35.03 -22.68 -0.45
C ALA A 464 35.52 -24.13 -0.58
N GLY A 465 36.73 -24.38 -0.09
CA GLY A 465 37.37 -25.70 -0.19
C GLY A 465 36.45 -26.82 0.31
N PRO A 466 36.72 -28.08 -0.10
CA PRO A 466 35.82 -29.21 0.15
C PRO A 466 35.34 -29.19 1.60
N PRO A 467 34.01 -29.12 1.84
CA PRO A 467 33.48 -28.83 3.16
C PRO A 467 33.95 -29.88 4.17
N ALA A 468 34.56 -29.44 5.27
CA ALA A 468 35.10 -30.33 6.28
C ALA A 468 33.99 -31.00 7.12
N THR A 469 32.77 -30.45 7.08
CA THR A 469 31.59 -30.95 7.77
C THR A 469 30.33 -30.88 6.91
N GLU A 470 29.37 -31.78 7.17
CA GLU A 470 28.02 -31.75 6.57
C GLU A 470 27.31 -30.39 6.76
N ARG A 471 27.54 -29.73 7.91
CA ARG A 471 27.02 -28.39 8.22
C ARG A 471 27.59 -27.33 7.27
N GLU A 472 28.86 -27.41 6.92
CA GLU A 472 29.50 -26.52 5.96
C GLU A 472 29.03 -26.82 4.54
N GLN A 473 28.90 -28.09 4.17
CA GLN A 473 28.34 -28.50 2.88
C GLN A 473 26.93 -27.91 2.67
N LYS A 474 26.06 -28.06 3.66
CA LYS A 474 24.70 -27.50 3.62
C LYS A 474 24.70 -25.97 3.55
N ARG A 475 25.60 -25.30 4.27
CA ARG A 475 25.78 -23.83 4.20
C ARG A 475 26.28 -23.35 2.84
N GLN A 476 27.28 -24.02 2.27
CA GLN A 476 27.81 -23.72 0.94
C GLN A 476 26.71 -23.91 -0.13
N TRP A 477 25.89 -24.95 -0.02
CA TRP A 477 24.76 -25.19 -0.91
C TRP A 477 23.73 -24.05 -0.87
N TYR A 478 23.25 -23.67 0.33
CA TYR A 478 22.32 -22.53 0.46
C TYR A 478 22.93 -21.22 -0.06
N ALA A 479 24.22 -20.98 0.20
CA ALA A 479 24.92 -19.77 -0.26
C ALA A 479 24.96 -19.69 -1.79
N LYS A 480 25.35 -20.78 -2.47
CA LYS A 480 25.37 -20.87 -3.93
C LYS A 480 23.98 -20.75 -4.52
N ARG A 481 22.97 -21.45 -3.97
CA ARG A 481 21.58 -21.33 -4.41
C ARG A 481 21.04 -19.90 -4.29
N ALA A 482 21.40 -19.19 -3.21
CA ALA A 482 21.02 -17.78 -3.02
C ALA A 482 21.74 -16.83 -3.99
N LEU A 483 22.96 -17.15 -4.44
CA LEU A 483 23.66 -16.42 -5.50
C LEU A 483 23.05 -16.70 -6.88
N HIS A 484 22.76 -17.97 -7.18
CA HIS A 484 22.16 -18.41 -8.44
C HIS A 484 20.74 -17.87 -8.67
N VAL A 485 20.08 -17.27 -7.66
CA VAL A 485 18.79 -16.58 -7.83
C VAL A 485 18.82 -15.50 -8.92
N ALA A 486 20.01 -14.95 -9.21
CA ALA A 486 20.26 -14.03 -10.33
C ALA A 486 19.93 -14.60 -11.72
N ILE A 487 19.75 -15.91 -11.87
CA ILE A 487 19.28 -16.52 -13.12
C ILE A 487 17.81 -16.15 -13.43
N LEU A 488 16.98 -15.93 -12.40
CA LEU A 488 15.57 -15.55 -12.53
C LEU A 488 15.38 -14.17 -13.19
N PRO A 489 16.01 -13.07 -12.72
CA PRO A 489 15.93 -11.77 -13.40
C PRO A 489 16.61 -11.78 -14.78
N ALA A 490 17.73 -12.50 -14.93
CA ALA A 490 18.44 -12.59 -16.21
C ALA A 490 17.58 -13.26 -17.29
N ALA A 491 16.84 -14.33 -16.95
CA ALA A 491 15.94 -15.01 -17.87
C ALA A 491 14.80 -14.12 -18.39
N VAL A 492 14.41 -13.08 -17.64
CA VAL A 492 13.36 -12.14 -18.04
C VAL A 492 13.90 -10.94 -18.83
N THR A 493 15.09 -10.45 -18.50
CA THR A 493 15.55 -9.11 -18.96
C THR A 493 16.87 -9.10 -19.74
N ARG A 494 17.72 -10.12 -19.57
CA ARG A 494 19.12 -10.10 -20.02
C ARG A 494 19.60 -11.48 -20.48
N PRO A 495 19.24 -11.93 -21.70
CA PRO A 495 19.71 -13.21 -22.26
C PRO A 495 21.24 -13.32 -22.32
N ASP A 496 21.95 -12.20 -22.50
CA ASP A 496 23.42 -12.13 -22.49
C ASP A 496 24.01 -12.44 -21.10
N VAL A 497 23.39 -11.92 -20.03
CA VAL A 497 23.78 -12.23 -18.65
C VAL A 497 23.37 -13.66 -18.29
N LEU A 498 22.22 -14.13 -18.76
CA LEU A 498 21.79 -15.51 -18.57
C LEU A 498 22.80 -16.49 -19.19
N ALA A 499 23.25 -16.25 -20.43
CA ALA A 499 24.31 -17.03 -21.07
C ALA A 499 25.63 -16.98 -20.30
N MET A 500 25.97 -15.83 -19.69
CA MET A 500 27.12 -15.71 -18.80
C MET A 500 26.96 -16.58 -17.55
N LEU A 501 25.86 -16.46 -16.80
CA LEU A 501 25.62 -17.21 -15.57
C LEU A 501 25.65 -18.72 -15.81
N LEU A 502 25.00 -19.19 -16.89
CA LEU A 502 25.01 -20.59 -17.30
C LEU A 502 26.43 -21.08 -17.66
N SER A 503 27.25 -20.25 -18.32
CA SER A 503 28.63 -20.63 -18.67
C SER A 503 29.59 -20.63 -17.47
N GLU A 504 29.31 -19.84 -16.42
CA GLU A 504 29.99 -19.89 -15.12
C GLU A 504 29.42 -20.99 -14.18
N GLY A 505 28.54 -21.87 -14.69
CA GLY A 505 28.06 -23.06 -14.00
C GLY A 505 26.86 -22.83 -13.07
N ALA A 506 26.08 -21.75 -13.25
CA ALA A 506 24.78 -21.62 -12.60
C ALA A 506 23.85 -22.75 -13.13
N PRO A 507 23.28 -23.60 -12.25
CA PRO A 507 22.32 -24.62 -12.65
C PRO A 507 21.01 -23.95 -13.10
N PRO A 508 20.37 -24.42 -14.19
CA PRO A 508 19.17 -23.79 -14.74
C PRO A 508 17.94 -23.90 -13.80
N ASP A 509 17.93 -24.90 -12.91
CA ASP A 509 16.72 -25.35 -12.20
C ASP A 509 16.76 -25.20 -10.67
N ASP A 510 17.94 -25.11 -10.01
CA ASP A 510 18.01 -25.04 -8.54
C ASP A 510 17.40 -23.75 -7.97
N ALA A 511 17.47 -22.66 -8.73
CA ALA A 511 17.00 -21.34 -8.34
C ALA A 511 15.51 -21.19 -8.68
N THR A 512 14.71 -20.92 -7.66
CA THR A 512 13.25 -20.74 -7.79
C THR A 512 12.74 -19.65 -6.87
N ASN A 513 11.56 -19.10 -7.15
CA ASN A 513 10.82 -18.33 -6.15
C ASN A 513 10.21 -19.25 -5.06
N SER A 514 9.37 -18.67 -4.18
CA SER A 514 8.68 -19.39 -3.10
C SER A 514 7.71 -20.49 -3.57
N PHE A 515 7.21 -20.41 -4.80
CA PHE A 515 6.29 -21.37 -5.42
C PHE A 515 7.00 -22.38 -6.35
N ARG A 516 8.31 -22.59 -6.15
CA ARG A 516 9.17 -23.41 -7.04
C ARG A 516 9.21 -22.97 -8.51
N LYS A 517 8.77 -21.75 -8.84
CA LYS A 517 8.80 -21.22 -10.23
C LYS A 517 10.24 -21.04 -10.72
N THR A 518 10.58 -21.69 -11.83
CA THR A 518 11.94 -21.73 -12.41
C THR A 518 12.21 -20.60 -13.39
N ALA A 519 13.48 -20.40 -13.76
CA ALA A 519 13.90 -19.44 -14.79
C ALA A 519 13.16 -19.63 -16.12
N LEU A 520 12.93 -20.89 -16.53
CA LEU A 520 12.24 -21.22 -17.77
C LEU A 520 10.75 -20.85 -17.74
N MET A 521 10.09 -20.99 -16.59
CA MET A 521 8.70 -20.52 -16.39
C MET A 521 8.59 -18.99 -16.43
N TYR A 522 9.60 -18.26 -15.95
CA TYR A 522 9.65 -16.80 -16.11
C TYR A 522 9.89 -16.40 -17.56
N ALA A 523 10.84 -17.02 -18.27
CA ALA A 523 11.04 -16.81 -19.70
C ALA A 523 9.77 -17.13 -20.52
N ALA A 524 9.01 -18.15 -20.12
CA ALA A 524 7.71 -18.51 -20.69
C ALA A 524 6.66 -17.41 -20.50
N GLN A 525 6.45 -16.95 -19.26
CA GLN A 525 5.45 -15.93 -18.94
C GLN A 525 5.75 -14.59 -19.63
N GLU A 526 7.02 -14.17 -19.61
CA GLU A 526 7.46 -12.86 -20.10
C GLU A 526 7.84 -12.88 -21.59
N ASN A 527 7.51 -13.97 -22.30
CA ASN A 527 7.75 -14.19 -23.73
C ASN A 527 9.20 -13.90 -24.17
N GLN A 528 10.16 -14.67 -23.64
CA GLN A 528 11.60 -14.52 -23.89
C GLN A 528 12.19 -15.74 -24.64
N PRO A 529 12.04 -15.84 -25.99
CA PRO A 529 12.56 -16.95 -26.77
C PRO A 529 14.06 -17.22 -26.58
N ASP A 530 14.90 -16.18 -26.60
CA ASP A 530 16.35 -16.35 -26.48
C ASP A 530 16.75 -16.91 -25.11
N SER A 531 16.15 -16.42 -24.03
CA SER A 531 16.35 -16.96 -22.69
C SER A 531 15.90 -18.42 -22.58
N ALA A 532 14.75 -18.76 -23.15
CA ALA A 532 14.25 -20.13 -23.17
C ALA A 532 15.19 -21.07 -23.96
N ARG A 533 15.70 -20.63 -25.12
CA ARG A 533 16.71 -21.39 -25.90
C ARG A 533 17.98 -21.66 -25.09
N LEU A 534 18.48 -20.64 -24.36
CA LEU A 534 19.67 -20.77 -23.51
C LEU A 534 19.46 -21.74 -22.35
N LEU A 535 18.33 -21.64 -21.65
CA LEU A 535 17.98 -22.53 -20.53
C LEU A 535 17.81 -23.98 -20.98
N LEU A 536 17.05 -24.21 -22.06
CA LEU A 536 16.85 -25.54 -22.63
C LEU A 536 18.17 -26.14 -23.14
N ALA A 537 19.04 -25.35 -23.78
CA ALA A 537 20.37 -25.79 -24.20
C ALA A 537 21.31 -26.12 -23.02
N ALA A 538 21.10 -25.48 -21.86
CA ALA A 538 21.79 -25.81 -20.60
C ALA A 538 21.16 -27.00 -19.85
N GLY A 539 20.08 -27.61 -20.37
CA GLY A 539 19.44 -28.78 -19.80
C GLY A 539 18.36 -28.49 -18.76
N ALA A 540 17.74 -27.31 -18.78
CA ALA A 540 16.58 -26.99 -17.94
C ALA A 540 15.43 -28.00 -18.17
N ASP A 541 14.86 -28.54 -17.10
CA ASP A 541 13.69 -29.41 -17.19
C ASP A 541 12.42 -28.61 -17.53
N VAL A 542 11.96 -28.80 -18.77
CA VAL A 542 10.78 -28.14 -19.35
C VAL A 542 9.45 -28.53 -18.67
N ASN A 543 9.42 -29.67 -17.98
CA ASN A 543 8.23 -30.25 -17.35
C ASN A 543 8.18 -30.07 -15.82
N GLN A 544 9.10 -29.29 -15.24
CA GLN A 544 8.92 -28.84 -13.86
C GLN A 544 7.60 -28.08 -13.70
N THR A 545 7.05 -28.16 -12.49
CA THR A 545 5.82 -27.48 -12.09
C THR A 545 6.09 -26.52 -10.94
N THR A 546 5.22 -25.50 -10.79
CA THR A 546 5.11 -24.80 -9.50
C THR A 546 4.65 -25.77 -8.39
N ASP A 547 4.86 -25.35 -7.15
CA ASP A 547 4.44 -26.07 -5.94
C ASP A 547 4.18 -25.06 -4.83
N ASP A 548 2.96 -25.02 -4.30
CA ASP A 548 2.49 -24.09 -3.26
C ASP A 548 2.67 -24.64 -1.82
N SER A 549 3.41 -25.74 -1.64
CA SER A 549 3.59 -26.40 -0.35
C SER A 549 4.14 -25.45 0.74
N PRO A 550 3.38 -25.15 1.81
CA PRO A 550 3.69 -24.07 2.76
C PRO A 550 4.87 -24.36 3.71
N TYR A 551 5.59 -25.47 3.53
CA TYR A 551 6.56 -25.99 4.50
C TYR A 551 8.04 -25.77 4.14
N GLN A 552 8.39 -25.33 2.92
CA GLN A 552 9.80 -25.37 2.48
C GLN A 552 10.69 -24.18 2.90
N THR A 553 10.13 -23.00 3.17
CA THR A 553 10.94 -21.77 3.39
C THR A 553 11.05 -21.33 4.85
N GLY A 554 10.23 -21.86 5.76
CA GLY A 554 10.20 -21.43 7.18
C GLY A 554 9.64 -20.02 7.42
N PHE A 555 9.30 -19.29 6.36
CA PHE A 555 8.51 -18.08 6.39
C PHE A 555 7.09 -18.41 5.93
N LEU A 556 6.07 -17.82 6.55
CA LEU A 556 4.68 -17.97 6.11
C LEU A 556 4.52 -17.42 4.69
N THR A 557 4.36 -18.31 3.71
CA THR A 557 3.80 -17.97 2.40
C THR A 557 2.32 -17.65 2.62
N CYS A 558 1.97 -16.37 2.65
CA CYS A 558 0.62 -15.89 2.96
C CYS A 558 -0.27 -15.79 1.71
N VAL A 559 0.06 -16.55 0.69
CA VAL A 559 -0.54 -16.54 -0.65
C VAL A 559 -0.67 -18.00 -1.01
N GLU A 560 -1.90 -18.47 -1.18
CA GLU A 560 -2.16 -19.78 -1.79
C GLU A 560 -2.31 -19.54 -3.30
N LEU A 561 -1.57 -20.27 -4.14
CA LEU A 561 -1.76 -20.20 -5.58
C LEU A 561 -3.17 -20.69 -5.94
N GLN A 562 -3.96 -19.85 -6.63
CA GLN A 562 -5.25 -20.28 -7.18
C GLN A 562 -5.12 -21.49 -8.12
N ARG A 563 -4.00 -21.54 -8.86
CA ARG A 563 -3.64 -22.61 -9.80
C ARG A 563 -2.17 -22.91 -9.60
N ASP A 564 -1.90 -23.99 -8.89
CA ASP A 564 -0.56 -24.54 -8.69
C ASP A 564 -0.31 -25.70 -9.68
N HIS A 565 0.88 -26.31 -9.63
CA HIS A 565 1.35 -27.32 -10.58
C HIS A 565 1.51 -26.80 -12.03
N ARG A 566 1.70 -25.49 -12.22
CA ARG A 566 1.86 -24.90 -13.57
C ARG A 566 3.22 -25.20 -14.19
N THR A 567 3.23 -25.71 -15.42
CA THR A 567 4.46 -25.92 -16.22
C THR A 567 4.89 -24.66 -16.99
N ALA A 568 6.12 -24.65 -17.51
CA ALA A 568 6.57 -23.59 -18.42
C ALA A 568 5.67 -23.48 -19.67
N LEU A 569 5.21 -24.61 -20.22
CA LEU A 569 4.29 -24.62 -21.36
C LEU A 569 2.95 -23.97 -21.04
N MET A 570 2.39 -24.14 -19.83
CA MET A 570 1.16 -23.44 -19.43
C MET A 570 1.34 -21.92 -19.32
N TYR A 571 2.49 -21.45 -18.85
CA TYR A 571 2.81 -20.02 -18.82
C TYR A 571 2.98 -19.44 -20.23
N ALA A 572 3.67 -20.17 -21.12
CA ALA A 572 3.83 -19.77 -22.52
C ALA A 572 2.51 -19.81 -23.28
N ALA A 573 1.69 -20.85 -23.08
CA ALA A 573 0.39 -20.98 -23.73
C ALA A 573 -0.51 -19.79 -23.44
N GLU A 574 -0.53 -19.28 -22.20
CA GLU A 574 -1.29 -18.09 -21.78
C GLU A 574 -0.70 -16.76 -22.29
N ASN A 575 0.63 -16.61 -22.32
CA ASN A 575 1.27 -15.29 -22.40
C ASN A 575 2.25 -15.07 -23.57
N ALA A 576 2.63 -16.10 -24.32
CA ALA A 576 3.75 -16.06 -25.26
C ALA A 576 3.34 -16.15 -26.74
N SER A 577 4.33 -15.98 -27.61
CA SER A 577 4.21 -16.12 -29.06
C SER A 577 4.16 -17.59 -29.51
N GLU A 578 3.70 -17.82 -30.74
CA GLU A 578 3.73 -19.14 -31.38
C GLU A 578 5.14 -19.75 -31.44
N GLU A 579 6.18 -18.92 -31.56
CA GLU A 579 7.57 -19.35 -31.55
C GLU A 579 7.96 -19.99 -30.22
N LEU A 580 7.66 -19.34 -29.09
CA LEU A 580 8.07 -19.83 -27.78
C LEU A 580 7.25 -21.06 -27.34
N ILE A 581 5.94 -21.08 -27.64
CA ILE A 581 5.10 -22.26 -27.39
C ILE A 581 5.60 -23.44 -28.24
N SER A 582 5.93 -23.21 -29.51
CA SER A 582 6.51 -24.24 -30.38
C SER A 582 7.87 -24.74 -29.89
N LEU A 583 8.75 -23.84 -29.44
CA LEU A 583 10.06 -24.18 -28.88
C LEU A 583 9.95 -25.12 -27.67
N MET A 584 8.99 -24.88 -26.78
CA MET A 584 8.78 -25.74 -25.60
C MET A 584 8.27 -27.12 -25.99
N LEU A 585 7.33 -27.20 -26.93
CA LEU A 585 6.83 -28.47 -27.46
C LEU A 585 7.94 -29.25 -28.20
N ASP A 586 8.77 -28.57 -28.98
CA ASP A 586 9.94 -29.16 -29.66
C ASP A 586 11.00 -29.67 -28.66
N ALA A 587 11.06 -29.06 -27.46
CA ALA A 587 11.92 -29.48 -26.35
C ALA A 587 11.32 -30.59 -25.47
N GLY A 588 10.13 -31.12 -25.79
CA GLY A 588 9.50 -32.21 -25.06
C GLY A 588 8.63 -31.76 -23.87
N ALA A 589 8.11 -30.52 -23.89
CA ALA A 589 7.06 -30.11 -22.97
C ALA A 589 5.81 -30.99 -23.11
N ASP A 590 5.26 -31.46 -21.99
CA ASP A 590 4.07 -32.28 -21.95
C ASP A 590 2.79 -31.41 -22.11
N PRO A 591 2.05 -31.53 -23.23
CA PRO A 591 0.78 -30.81 -23.41
C PRO A 591 -0.36 -31.37 -22.54
N ALA A 592 -0.22 -32.60 -22.02
CA ALA A 592 -1.20 -33.29 -21.19
C ALA A 592 -1.06 -32.96 -19.69
N ALA A 593 0.02 -32.27 -19.28
CA ALA A 593 0.17 -31.82 -17.91
C ALA A 593 -1.01 -30.89 -17.52
N GLU A 594 -1.50 -31.05 -16.30
CA GLU A 594 -2.63 -30.31 -15.73
C GLU A 594 -2.22 -29.57 -14.46
N ASP A 595 -2.77 -28.38 -14.25
CA ASP A 595 -2.67 -27.64 -12.98
C ASP A 595 -3.58 -28.26 -11.90
N THR A 596 -3.56 -27.70 -10.67
CA THR A 596 -4.40 -28.19 -9.55
C THR A 596 -5.92 -28.07 -9.76
N GLU A 597 -6.39 -27.37 -10.80
CA GLU A 597 -7.79 -27.27 -11.20
C GLU A 597 -8.14 -28.21 -12.39
N GLY A 598 -7.18 -28.93 -12.96
CA GLY A 598 -7.38 -29.76 -14.16
C GLY A 598 -7.23 -28.99 -15.48
N ASN A 599 -6.60 -27.81 -15.48
CA ASN A 599 -6.38 -27.01 -16.68
C ASN A 599 -5.04 -27.38 -17.33
N SER A 600 -5.08 -27.83 -18.58
CA SER A 600 -3.87 -28.09 -19.38
C SER A 600 -3.43 -26.87 -20.22
N ALA A 601 -2.32 -27.01 -20.95
CA ALA A 601 -1.81 -25.96 -21.84
C ALA A 601 -2.87 -25.45 -22.85
N SER A 602 -3.76 -26.31 -23.34
CA SER A 602 -4.85 -25.93 -24.26
C SER A 602 -5.86 -24.97 -23.62
N TRP A 603 -6.15 -25.12 -22.32
CA TRP A 603 -7.03 -24.22 -21.59
C TRP A 603 -6.43 -22.82 -21.46
N TYR A 604 -5.13 -22.74 -21.24
CA TYR A 604 -4.38 -21.48 -21.20
C TYR A 604 -4.25 -20.84 -22.59
N LEU A 605 -4.03 -21.63 -23.64
CA LEU A 605 -3.93 -21.15 -25.03
C LEU A 605 -5.21 -20.42 -25.48
N ALA A 606 -6.38 -20.89 -25.06
CA ALA A 606 -7.66 -20.25 -25.34
C ALA A 606 -7.81 -18.84 -24.72
N ARG A 607 -6.96 -18.49 -23.73
CA ARG A 607 -6.94 -17.18 -23.04
C ARG A 607 -5.85 -16.24 -23.56
N ASN A 608 -4.98 -16.72 -24.45
CA ASN A 608 -3.90 -15.93 -25.01
C ASN A 608 -4.44 -14.92 -26.03
N THR A 609 -4.35 -13.64 -25.65
CA THR A 609 -4.80 -12.48 -26.41
C THR A 609 -3.76 -11.98 -27.44
N LYS A 610 -2.54 -12.52 -27.42
CA LYS A 610 -1.42 -12.11 -28.30
C LYS A 610 -1.33 -12.95 -29.59
N LEU A 611 -2.04 -14.08 -29.65
CA LEU A 611 -2.03 -14.98 -30.81
C LEU A 611 -3.13 -14.62 -31.84
N ALA A 612 -2.75 -14.63 -33.11
CA ALA A 612 -3.70 -14.66 -34.23
C ALA A 612 -4.43 -16.02 -34.27
N ASP A 613 -5.65 -16.05 -34.80
CA ASP A 613 -6.50 -17.24 -34.78
C ASP A 613 -5.89 -18.42 -35.58
N GLU A 614 -5.16 -18.16 -36.66
CA GLU A 614 -4.45 -19.22 -37.40
C GLU A 614 -3.29 -19.80 -36.59
N ALA A 615 -2.61 -18.99 -35.79
CA ALA A 615 -1.55 -19.44 -34.89
C ALA A 615 -2.13 -20.27 -33.74
N ARG A 616 -3.24 -19.81 -33.14
CA ARG A 616 -3.96 -20.57 -32.11
C ARG A 616 -4.38 -21.95 -32.63
N SER A 617 -5.00 -22.02 -33.82
CA SER A 617 -5.45 -23.29 -34.41
C SER A 617 -4.31 -24.27 -34.71
N ARG A 618 -3.15 -23.77 -35.17
CA ARG A 618 -1.95 -24.62 -35.34
C ARG A 618 -1.45 -25.18 -34.01
N LEU A 619 -1.41 -24.36 -32.96
CA LEU A 619 -0.98 -24.77 -31.63
C LEU A 619 -1.97 -25.72 -30.97
N GLU A 620 -3.28 -25.49 -31.08
CA GLU A 620 -4.33 -26.42 -30.62
C GLU A 620 -4.13 -27.82 -31.22
N THR A 621 -3.78 -27.89 -32.52
CA THR A 621 -3.46 -29.17 -33.19
C THR A 621 -2.22 -29.84 -32.60
N ARG A 622 -1.22 -29.07 -32.12
CA ARG A 622 -0.02 -29.60 -31.46
C ARG A 622 -0.22 -29.97 -29.99
N LEU A 623 -1.19 -29.36 -29.32
CA LEU A 623 -1.55 -29.62 -27.92
C LEU A 623 -2.62 -30.72 -27.79
N ALA A 624 -3.20 -31.18 -28.89
CA ALA A 624 -4.08 -32.35 -28.91
C ALA A 624 -3.30 -33.62 -28.53
N VAL A 625 -3.69 -34.21 -27.40
CA VAL A 625 -3.22 -35.52 -26.93
C VAL A 625 -4.08 -36.61 -27.57
N GLU A 626 -3.46 -37.61 -28.21
CA GLU A 626 -4.15 -38.79 -28.77
C GLU A 626 -4.46 -39.87 -27.72
#